data_AF-A0A1R4HH77-F1
#
_entry.id   AF-A0A1R4HH77-F1
#
_cell.length_a   1.000
_cell.length_b   1.000
_cell.length_c   1.000
_cell.angle_alpha   90.00
_cell.angle_beta   90.00
_cell.angle_gamma   90.00
#
_symmetry.space_group_name_H-M   'P 1'
#
loop_
_entity.id
_entity.type
_entity.pdbx_description
1 polymer ?
#
loop_
_entity_poly.entity_id
_entity_poly.type
_entity_poly.pdbx_seq_one_letter_code
_entity_poly.pdbx_strand_id
1 'polypeptide(L)'
;MKTKNALCLVVLMVVSGSGLAYGGSKSNGTNCTKPTFSTFTPTANSVVEANSSFSFRASSPTITDSISVTIKGQPIAITIVPKNQAGTEVTGTIPESAKGDFARITINALGPNGCKGSGGWLLNVAP
;
A
#
# COMPACT_ATOMS: atom_id res chain seq x y z
N MET A 1 -11.32 52.96 -40.43
CA MET A 1 -10.13 53.00 -41.32
C MET A 1 -8.94 52.38 -40.58
N LYS A 2 -8.27 51.39 -41.22
CA LYS A 2 -6.83 51.03 -41.18
C LYS A 2 -6.14 50.87 -39.80
N THR A 3 -5.89 49.63 -39.32
CA THR A 3 -4.62 48.83 -39.43
C THR A 3 -3.38 49.54 -38.83
N LYS A 4 -2.51 48.96 -37.97
CA LYS A 4 -1.83 47.64 -38.04
C LYS A 4 -1.28 47.17 -36.68
N ASN A 5 -1.15 45.85 -36.60
CA ASN A 5 -0.42 45.02 -35.64
C ASN A 5 1.04 45.45 -35.34
N ALA A 6 1.51 44.99 -34.18
CA ALA A 6 2.73 44.19 -33.96
C ALA A 6 3.72 44.77 -32.94
N LEU A 7 3.63 44.27 -31.70
CA LEU A 7 4.79 44.04 -30.82
C LEU A 7 4.33 43.01 -29.76
N CYS A 8 4.35 41.71 -30.02
CA CYS A 8 5.49 40.78 -29.96
C CYS A 8 6.31 40.86 -28.66
N LEU A 9 6.26 39.75 -27.89
CA LEU A 9 7.23 39.28 -26.89
C LEU A 9 7.33 40.14 -25.61
N VAL A 10 7.12 39.63 -24.39
CA VAL A 10 7.76 38.44 -23.80
C VAL A 10 6.81 37.81 -22.78
N VAL A 11 6.30 36.63 -23.15
CA VAL A 11 5.80 35.60 -22.24
C VAL A 11 7.02 34.83 -21.71
N LEU A 12 6.92 34.26 -20.49
CA LEU A 12 7.84 33.33 -19.80
C LEU A 12 8.76 33.90 -18.72
N MET A 13 8.18 34.22 -17.56
CA MET A 13 8.81 34.12 -16.23
C MET A 13 7.64 33.90 -15.25
N VAL A 14 7.53 32.90 -14.36
CA VAL A 14 8.39 31.84 -13.85
C VAL A 14 7.42 30.74 -13.41
N VAL A 15 7.44 29.55 -14.03
CA VAL A 15 6.82 28.38 -13.39
C VAL A 15 7.91 27.79 -12.51
N SER A 16 7.95 28.25 -11.26
CA SER A 16 8.69 27.56 -10.21
C SER A 16 8.04 26.19 -10.04
N GLY A 17 8.66 25.17 -10.62
CA GLY A 17 8.27 23.79 -10.43
C GLY A 17 8.35 23.46 -8.95
N SER A 18 7.20 23.47 -8.27
CA SER A 18 7.02 22.70 -7.05
C SER A 18 7.03 21.23 -7.46
N GLY A 19 8.25 20.69 -7.61
CA GLY A 19 8.47 19.26 -7.56
C GLY A 19 7.92 18.78 -6.22
N LEU A 20 6.68 18.30 -6.23
CA LEU A 20 6.14 17.48 -5.15
C LEU A 20 6.98 16.20 -5.17
N ALA A 21 8.09 16.24 -4.45
CA ALA A 21 8.86 15.07 -4.10
C ALA A 21 7.88 14.04 -3.58
N TYR A 22 7.88 12.88 -4.26
CA TYR A 22 7.22 11.65 -3.84
C TYR A 22 7.13 11.56 -2.32
N GLY A 23 5.90 11.42 -1.82
CA GLY A 23 5.54 11.53 -0.40
C GLY A 23 6.42 10.72 0.54
N GLY A 24 7.53 11.31 0.96
CA GLY A 24 8.27 10.92 2.15
C GLY A 24 7.69 11.69 3.31
N SER A 25 6.73 11.09 4.02
CA SER A 25 6.29 11.62 5.32
C SER A 25 7.52 11.76 6.22
N LYS A 26 8.04 12.98 6.40
CA LYS A 26 8.98 13.32 7.47
C LYS A 26 8.25 13.10 8.79
N SER A 27 8.50 11.95 9.40
CA SER A 27 8.05 11.67 10.76
C SER A 27 8.95 12.45 11.71
N ASN A 28 8.47 13.60 12.15
CA ASN A 28 9.02 14.33 13.30
C ASN A 28 8.62 13.57 14.58
N GLY A 29 9.60 13.28 15.45
CA GLY A 29 9.36 12.91 16.85
C GLY A 29 9.53 11.42 17.20
N THR A 30 10.56 11.14 17.99
CA THR A 30 10.63 10.11 19.06
C THR A 30 10.22 8.67 18.72
N ASN A 31 11.19 7.75 18.61
CA ASN A 31 11.03 6.28 18.56
C ASN A 31 9.79 5.76 17.78
N CYS A 32 9.70 6.11 16.50
CA CYS A 32 8.64 5.60 15.65
C CYS A 32 8.76 4.08 15.42
N THR A 33 7.90 3.31 16.10
CA THR A 33 7.85 1.85 15.98
C THR A 33 6.89 1.48 14.85
N LYS A 34 7.44 1.24 13.66
CA LYS A 34 6.65 0.90 12.47
C LYS A 34 6.12 -0.53 12.55
N PRO A 35 4.89 -0.77 12.08
CA PRO A 35 4.39 -2.12 11.81
C PRO A 35 5.34 -2.87 10.86
N THR A 36 5.61 -4.13 11.19
CA THR A 36 6.30 -5.07 10.31
C THR A 36 5.40 -6.27 10.04
N PHE A 37 5.60 -6.90 8.88
CA PHE A 37 4.76 -7.99 8.39
C PHE A 37 5.62 -9.21 8.06
N SER A 38 5.15 -10.39 8.42
CA SER A 38 5.90 -11.64 8.31
C SER A 38 4.98 -12.83 8.09
N THR A 39 5.58 -14.03 7.97
CA THR A 39 4.87 -15.32 7.83
C THR A 39 3.83 -15.32 6.71
N PHE A 40 4.22 -14.78 5.55
CA PHE A 40 3.36 -14.72 4.36
C PHE A 40 3.05 -16.14 3.87
N THR A 41 1.77 -16.47 3.90
CA THR A 41 1.27 -17.75 3.40
C THR A 41 0.10 -17.45 2.47
N PRO A 42 0.09 -17.92 1.22
CA PRO A 42 1.18 -18.61 0.52
C PRO A 42 2.47 -17.78 0.42
N THR A 43 3.61 -18.45 0.23
CA THR A 43 4.92 -17.78 0.10
C THR A 43 4.98 -16.89 -1.14
N ALA A 44 5.86 -15.89 -1.13
CA ALA A 44 6.04 -15.00 -2.28
C ALA A 44 6.30 -15.77 -3.60
N ASN A 45 5.60 -15.36 -4.65
CA ASN A 45 5.60 -15.90 -6.01
C ASN A 45 5.05 -17.34 -6.16
N SER A 46 4.37 -17.88 -5.15
CA SER A 46 3.71 -19.18 -5.32
C SER A 46 2.51 -19.09 -6.26
N VAL A 47 2.20 -20.21 -6.90
CA VAL A 47 0.97 -20.39 -7.71
C VAL A 47 -0.17 -20.78 -6.79
N VAL A 48 -1.33 -20.12 -6.93
CA VAL A 48 -2.54 -20.35 -6.15
C VAL A 48 -3.80 -20.21 -6.99
N GLU A 49 -4.89 -20.82 -6.53
CA GLU A 49 -6.19 -20.67 -7.17
C GLU A 49 -6.89 -19.38 -6.73
N ALA A 50 -7.79 -18.86 -7.56
CA ALA A 50 -8.74 -17.83 -7.13
C ALA A 50 -9.59 -18.35 -5.95
N ASN A 51 -10.00 -17.44 -5.06
CA ASN A 51 -10.70 -17.75 -3.80
C ASN A 51 -9.87 -18.55 -2.78
N SER A 52 -8.57 -18.79 -3.05
CA SER A 52 -7.66 -19.31 -2.03
C SER A 52 -7.49 -18.31 -0.89
N SER A 53 -7.30 -18.81 0.32
CA SER A 53 -6.97 -17.98 1.47
C SER A 53 -5.50 -17.55 1.42
N PHE A 54 -5.25 -16.37 1.97
CA PHE A 54 -3.91 -15.92 2.32
C PHE A 54 -3.88 -15.47 3.77
N SER A 55 -2.70 -15.44 4.35
CA SER A 55 -2.44 -14.98 5.70
C SER A 55 -1.08 -14.35 5.84
N PHE A 56 -0.97 -13.48 6.84
CA PHE A 56 0.28 -12.89 7.28
C PHE A 56 0.16 -12.48 8.75
N ARG A 57 1.31 -12.18 9.36
CA ARG A 57 1.38 -11.75 10.74
C ARG A 57 1.90 -10.33 10.82
N ALA A 58 1.09 -9.46 11.42
CA ALA A 58 1.47 -8.10 11.77
C ALA A 58 2.14 -8.09 13.16
N SER A 59 3.19 -7.31 13.32
CA SER A 59 3.95 -7.23 14.57
C SER A 59 3.12 -6.66 15.73
N SER A 60 3.48 -6.97 16.97
CA SER A 60 2.81 -6.47 18.19
C SER A 60 2.52 -4.96 18.26
N PRO A 61 3.37 -4.03 17.76
CA PRO A 61 3.05 -2.59 17.80
C PRO A 61 1.95 -2.17 16.79
N THR A 62 1.41 -3.06 15.97
CA THR A 62 0.41 -2.70 14.95
C THR A 62 -0.94 -2.40 15.58
N ILE A 63 -1.55 -1.27 15.20
CA ILE A 63 -2.94 -0.96 15.53
C ILE A 63 -3.82 -1.79 14.61
N THR A 64 -4.48 -2.81 15.18
CA THR A 64 -5.28 -3.80 14.46
C THR A 64 -6.30 -3.19 13.49
N ASP A 65 -7.07 -2.20 13.93
CA ASP A 65 -8.16 -1.60 13.12
C ASP A 65 -7.64 -0.72 11.98
N SER A 66 -6.34 -0.43 11.95
CA SER A 66 -5.71 0.34 10.87
C SER A 66 -5.20 -0.52 9.71
N ILE A 67 -5.24 -1.84 9.86
CA ILE A 67 -4.74 -2.76 8.84
C ILE A 67 -5.67 -2.72 7.64
N SER A 68 -5.11 -2.38 6.49
CA SER A 68 -5.79 -2.38 5.20
C SER A 68 -5.00 -3.23 4.23
N VAL A 69 -5.73 -4.07 3.49
CA VAL A 69 -5.15 -4.96 2.48
C VAL A 69 -5.82 -4.67 1.15
N THR A 70 -5.00 -4.53 0.11
CA THR A 70 -5.48 -4.40 -1.25
C THR A 70 -4.83 -5.45 -2.15
N ILE A 71 -5.60 -5.93 -3.12
CA ILE A 71 -5.11 -6.83 -4.17
C ILE A 71 -5.38 -6.15 -5.51
N LYS A 72 -4.32 -5.92 -6.29
CA LYS A 72 -4.39 -5.13 -7.54
C LYS A 72 -5.06 -3.76 -7.34
N GLY A 73 -4.82 -3.13 -6.20
CA GLY A 73 -5.39 -1.83 -5.83
C GLY A 73 -6.84 -1.88 -5.34
N GLN A 74 -7.51 -3.04 -5.39
CA GLN A 74 -8.86 -3.22 -4.86
C GLN A 74 -8.81 -3.58 -3.37
N PRO A 75 -9.53 -2.87 -2.48
CA PRO A 75 -9.62 -3.25 -1.07
C PRO A 75 -10.34 -4.59 -0.94
N ILE A 76 -9.84 -5.44 -0.05
CA ILE A 76 -10.43 -6.75 0.22
C ILE A 76 -10.80 -6.86 1.71
N ALA A 77 -11.84 -7.63 2.00
CA ALA A 77 -12.23 -7.91 3.37
C ALA A 77 -11.21 -8.85 4.04
N ILE A 78 -10.81 -8.50 5.25
CA ILE A 78 -9.86 -9.28 6.06
C ILE A 78 -10.51 -9.70 7.38
N THR A 79 -10.08 -10.85 7.87
CA THR A 79 -10.36 -11.29 9.24
C THR A 79 -9.11 -11.09 10.06
N ILE A 80 -9.27 -10.55 11.26
CA ILE A 80 -8.15 -10.26 12.14
C ILE A 80 -8.29 -11.03 13.45
N VAL A 81 -7.25 -11.77 13.81
CA VAL A 81 -7.18 -12.58 15.02
C VAL A 81 -5.96 -12.14 15.84
N PRO A 82 -6.15 -11.40 16.95
CA PRO A 82 -5.05 -11.06 17.85
C PRO A 82 -4.40 -12.33 18.44
N LYS A 83 -3.07 -12.40 18.43
CA LYS A 83 -2.27 -13.50 18.98
C LYS A 83 -1.33 -13.01 20.09
N ASN A 84 -1.82 -12.19 21.03
CA ASN A 84 -1.04 -11.75 22.20
C ASN A 84 0.39 -11.27 21.84
N GLN A 85 1.42 -11.76 22.55
CA GLN A 85 2.85 -11.41 22.34
C GLN A 85 3.38 -11.79 20.95
N ALA A 86 2.66 -12.65 20.24
CA ALA A 86 2.96 -13.05 18.89
C ALA A 86 2.53 -11.97 17.85
N GLY A 87 1.81 -10.92 18.24
CA GLY A 87 1.26 -9.94 17.30
C GLY A 87 -0.10 -10.38 16.79
N THR A 88 -0.44 -10.03 15.55
CA THR A 88 -1.80 -10.18 15.01
C THR A 88 -1.77 -11.00 13.74
N GLU A 89 -2.55 -12.08 13.71
CA GLU A 89 -2.75 -12.89 12.51
C GLU A 89 -3.86 -12.27 11.67
N VAL A 90 -3.59 -12.08 10.39
CA VAL A 90 -4.54 -11.50 9.43
C VAL A 90 -4.74 -12.50 8.32
N THR A 91 -5.99 -12.76 7.99
CA THR A 91 -6.37 -13.65 6.89
C THR A 91 -7.30 -12.94 5.92
N GLY A 92 -7.26 -13.36 4.67
CA GLY A 92 -8.15 -12.86 3.63
C GLY A 92 -8.25 -13.86 2.49
N THR A 93 -9.05 -13.50 1.48
CA THR A 93 -9.31 -14.35 0.32
C THR A 93 -8.90 -13.63 -0.94
N ILE A 94 -8.26 -14.35 -1.87
CA ILE A 94 -7.89 -13.81 -3.18
C ILE A 94 -9.18 -13.69 -4.02
N PRO A 95 -9.53 -12.49 -4.51
CA PRO A 95 -10.75 -12.31 -5.27
C PRO A 95 -10.66 -12.96 -6.66
N GLU A 96 -11.79 -13.39 -7.20
CA GLU A 96 -11.90 -13.95 -8.56
C GLU A 96 -11.36 -12.99 -9.64
N SER A 97 -11.45 -11.67 -9.40
CA SER A 97 -10.93 -10.65 -10.31
C SER A 97 -9.40 -10.66 -10.49
N ALA A 98 -8.67 -11.41 -9.65
CA ALA A 98 -7.23 -11.58 -9.75
C ALA A 98 -6.81 -12.83 -10.54
N LYS A 99 -7.77 -13.66 -10.98
CA LYS A 99 -7.54 -14.92 -11.70
C LYS A 99 -6.76 -14.74 -13.00
N GLY A 100 -5.86 -15.68 -13.29
CA GLY A 100 -5.04 -15.69 -14.51
C GLY A 100 -3.97 -14.59 -14.59
N ASP A 101 -3.63 -13.94 -13.48
CA ASP A 101 -2.66 -12.84 -13.44
C ASP A 101 -1.84 -12.85 -12.15
N PHE A 102 -0.78 -12.04 -12.11
CA PHE A 102 -0.02 -11.78 -10.90
C PHE A 102 -0.78 -10.82 -9.96
N ALA A 103 -1.04 -11.29 -8.74
CA ALA A 103 -1.75 -10.55 -7.72
C ALA A 103 -0.77 -10.03 -6.66
N ARG A 104 -0.54 -8.72 -6.61
CA ARG A 104 0.21 -8.10 -5.51
C ARG A 104 -0.73 -7.84 -4.34
N ILE A 105 -0.51 -8.56 -3.24
CA ILE A 105 -1.11 -8.25 -1.94
C ILE A 105 -0.32 -7.09 -1.36
N THR A 106 -0.98 -5.97 -1.12
CA THR A 106 -0.39 -4.78 -0.50
C THR A 106 -1.01 -4.58 0.87
N ILE A 107 -0.17 -4.39 1.89
CA ILE A 107 -0.58 -4.19 3.27
C ILE A 107 -0.17 -2.77 3.68
N ASN A 108 -1.08 -2.04 4.30
CA ASN A 108 -0.78 -0.80 4.99
C ASN A 108 -1.37 -0.83 6.39
N ALA A 109 -0.62 -0.37 7.39
CA ALA A 109 -1.09 -0.25 8.76
C ALA A 109 -0.40 0.90 9.49
N LEU A 110 -0.94 1.27 10.65
CA LEU A 110 -0.38 2.22 11.59
C LEU A 110 0.15 1.50 12.83
N GLY A 111 1.27 1.98 13.33
CA GLY A 111 1.79 1.68 14.66
C GLY A 111 1.49 2.82 15.64
N PRO A 112 2.09 2.78 16.84
CA PRO A 112 1.87 3.81 17.85
C PRO A 112 2.29 5.18 17.31
N ASN A 113 1.65 6.24 17.79
CA ASN A 113 1.92 7.62 17.35
C ASN A 113 1.73 7.86 15.84
N GLY A 114 0.93 7.04 15.16
CA GLY A 114 0.65 7.19 13.72
C GLY A 114 1.78 6.73 12.80
N CYS A 115 2.68 5.87 13.29
CA CYS A 115 3.79 5.32 12.51
C CYS A 115 3.30 4.45 11.35
N LYS A 116 3.39 4.96 10.12
CA LYS A 116 2.98 4.21 8.93
C LYS A 116 3.95 3.06 8.63
N GLY A 117 3.41 1.87 8.45
CA GLY A 117 4.11 0.69 7.95
C GLY A 117 3.39 0.15 6.71
N SER A 118 4.17 -0.26 5.71
CA SER A 118 3.66 -0.91 4.50
C SER A 118 4.45 -2.16 4.19
N GLY A 119 3.80 -3.10 3.52
CA GLY A 119 4.38 -4.38 3.13
C GLY A 119 3.56 -5.03 2.03
N GLY A 120 3.87 -6.28 1.73
CA GLY A 120 3.16 -7.02 0.70
C GLY A 120 4.05 -8.00 -0.03
N TRP A 121 3.42 -8.87 -0.81
CA TRP A 121 4.09 -9.85 -1.65
C TRP A 121 3.29 -10.13 -2.91
N LEU A 122 3.94 -10.76 -3.88
CA LEU A 122 3.34 -11.14 -5.15
C LEU A 122 2.91 -12.61 -5.10
N LEU A 123 1.76 -12.93 -5.68
CA LEU A 123 1.28 -14.28 -5.93
C LEU A 123 0.98 -14.44 -7.43
N ASN A 124 1.10 -15.67 -7.94
CA ASN A 124 0.64 -16.02 -9.27
C ASN A 124 -0.72 -16.71 -9.14
N VAL A 125 -1.79 -16.12 -9.67
CA VAL A 125 -3.13 -16.71 -9.59
C VAL A 125 -3.38 -17.52 -10.85
N ALA A 126 -3.64 -18.81 -10.69
CA ALA A 126 -3.89 -19.73 -11.78
C ALA A 126 -5.07 -19.28 -12.66
N PRO A 127 -5.08 -19.68 -13.96
CA PRO A 127 -6.12 -19.30 -14.92
C PRO A 127 -7.51 -19.88 -14.67
#